data_AF-A0AB35K3M5-F1
#
_entry.id   AF-A0AB35K3M5-F1
#
_cell.length_a   1.000
_cell.length_b   1.000
_cell.length_c   1.000
_cell.angle_alpha   90.00
_cell.angle_beta   90.00
_cell.angle_gamma   90.00
#
_symmetry.space_group_name_H-M   'P 1'
#
loop_
_entity.id
_entity.type
_entity.pdbx_description
1 polymer ?
#
loop_
_entity_poly.entity_id
_entity_poly.type
_entity_poly.pdbx_seq_one_letter_code
_entity_poly.pdbx_strand_id
1 'polypeptide(L)'
;MKLFIKIILSLVFVFLILLVVTSSFNLQSKIFKLLHPDWFELKDYKILDYNVYCSSKPWRRGMDRNARGDIKYQYAYRNTTYTSEEKDFLVVYRLFISENCDEMKDQNISIFNEIKKNNQINFFISPDTKKSKILITKEGLSFRNSWMINLILEIQLIILVLIGLIIYLTVTSKK
;
A
#
# COMPACT_ATOMS: atom_id res chain seq x y z
N MET A 1 -11.00 18.50 -30.33
CA MET A 1 -11.80 18.53 -29.08
C MET A 1 -12.39 17.16 -28.69
N LYS A 2 -13.23 16.51 -29.53
CA LYS A 2 -13.83 15.19 -29.20
C LYS A 2 -12.82 14.07 -28.91
N LEU A 3 -11.73 13.98 -29.69
CA LEU A 3 -10.67 13.00 -29.49
C LEU A 3 -9.94 13.22 -28.15
N PHE A 4 -9.64 14.48 -27.82
CA PHE A 4 -8.97 14.85 -26.58
C PHE A 4 -9.80 14.49 -25.34
N ILE A 5 -11.11 14.76 -25.37
CA ILE A 5 -12.04 14.37 -24.30
C ILE A 5 -12.06 12.84 -24.14
N LYS A 6 -12.11 12.08 -25.24
CA LYS A 6 -12.08 10.61 -25.20
C LYS A 6 -10.78 10.07 -24.58
N ILE A 7 -9.63 10.66 -24.93
CA ILE A 7 -8.34 10.30 -24.34
C ILE A 7 -8.34 10.55 -22.83
N ILE A 8 -8.81 11.74 -22.40
CA ILE A 8 -8.91 12.07 -20.97
C ILE A 8 -9.81 11.07 -20.23
N LEU A 9 -10.99 10.78 -20.77
CA LEU A 9 -11.92 9.82 -20.16
C LEU A 9 -11.30 8.42 -20.05
N SER A 10 -10.56 7.98 -21.07
CA SER A 10 -9.85 6.70 -21.03
C SER A 10 -8.76 6.68 -19.95
N LEU A 11 -7.98 7.75 -19.81
CA LEU A 11 -6.96 7.87 -18.76
C LEU A 11 -7.59 7.87 -17.36
N VAL A 12 -8.69 8.59 -17.17
CA VAL A 12 -9.44 8.60 -15.89
C VAL A 12 -9.97 7.20 -15.58
N PHE A 13 -10.49 6.50 -16.58
CA PHE A 13 -10.98 5.13 -16.39
C PHE A 13 -9.86 4.17 -15.97
N VAL A 14 -8.71 4.22 -16.64
CA VAL A 14 -7.52 3.42 -16.27
C VAL A 14 -7.05 3.76 -14.85
N PHE A 15 -7.03 5.05 -14.50
CA PHE A 15 -6.69 5.51 -13.16
C PHE A 15 -7.60 4.91 -12.09
N LEU A 16 -8.92 4.91 -12.31
CA LEU A 16 -9.89 4.34 -11.38
C LEU A 16 -9.71 2.83 -11.24
N ILE A 17 -9.44 2.10 -12.32
CA ILE A 17 -9.13 0.67 -12.26
C ILE A 17 -7.87 0.42 -11.43
N LEU A 18 -6.80 1.16 -11.69
CA LEU A 18 -5.55 1.03 -10.93
C LEU A 18 -5.76 1.35 -9.45
N LEU A 19 -6.56 2.36 -9.12
CA LEU A 19 -6.92 2.69 -7.75
C LEU A 19 -7.61 1.51 -7.07
N VAL A 20 -8.62 0.89 -7.70
CA VAL A 20 -9.35 -0.25 -7.13
C VAL A 20 -8.43 -1.46 -6.94
N VAL A 21 -7.62 -1.78 -7.95
CA VAL A 21 -6.67 -2.91 -7.90
C VAL A 21 -5.63 -2.71 -6.80
N THR A 22 -5.04 -1.52 -6.72
CA THR A 22 -4.02 -1.20 -5.70
C THR A 22 -4.59 -1.05 -4.30
N SER A 23 -5.90 -0.85 -4.15
CA SER A 23 -6.57 -0.75 -2.85
C SER A 23 -7.08 -2.08 -2.31
N SER A 24 -7.17 -3.13 -3.13
CA SER A 24 -7.68 -4.44 -2.70
C SER A 24 -6.59 -5.50 -2.66
N PHE A 25 -6.28 -5.99 -1.47
CA PHE A 25 -5.34 -7.11 -1.29
C PHE A 25 -5.79 -8.37 -2.00
N ASN A 26 -7.08 -8.70 -1.92
CA ASN A 26 -7.64 -9.85 -2.63
C ASN A 26 -7.44 -9.76 -4.14
N LEU A 27 -7.67 -8.59 -4.75
CA LEU A 27 -7.41 -8.40 -6.19
C LEU A 27 -5.92 -8.54 -6.52
N GLN A 28 -5.03 -7.96 -5.71
CA GLN A 28 -3.59 -8.11 -5.89
C GLN A 28 -3.16 -9.58 -5.82
N SER A 29 -3.71 -10.34 -4.87
CA SER A 29 -3.44 -11.77 -4.73
C SER A 29 -3.96 -12.58 -5.92
N LYS A 30 -5.17 -12.30 -6.41
CA LYS A 30 -5.72 -12.94 -7.60
C LYS A 30 -4.90 -12.64 -8.86
N ILE A 31 -4.49 -11.38 -9.07
CA ILE A 31 -3.62 -10.99 -10.17
C ILE A 31 -2.26 -11.69 -10.06
N PHE A 32 -1.70 -11.79 -8.85
CA PHE A 32 -0.46 -12.52 -8.64
C PHE A 32 -0.57 -13.98 -9.07
N LYS A 33 -1.61 -14.69 -8.61
CA LYS A 33 -1.90 -16.09 -9.01
C LYS A 33 -2.04 -16.23 -10.52
N LEU A 34 -2.72 -15.28 -11.17
CA LEU A 34 -2.90 -15.28 -12.63
C LEU A 34 -1.57 -15.11 -13.37
N LEU A 35 -0.69 -14.24 -12.89
CA LEU A 35 0.61 -13.95 -13.52
C LEU A 35 1.70 -14.98 -13.20
N HIS A 36 1.49 -15.80 -12.16
CA HIS A 36 2.46 -16.78 -11.66
C HIS A 36 1.80 -18.15 -11.50
N PRO A 37 1.34 -18.79 -12.59
CA PRO A 37 0.59 -20.05 -12.53
C PRO A 37 1.42 -21.20 -11.95
N ASP A 38 2.75 -21.17 -12.11
CA ASP A 38 3.66 -22.22 -11.64
C ASP A 38 3.97 -22.12 -10.13
N TRP A 39 3.51 -21.04 -9.48
CA TRP A 39 3.70 -20.87 -8.04
C TRP A 39 2.57 -21.58 -7.30
N PHE A 40 2.93 -22.41 -6.33
CA PHE A 40 1.97 -23.13 -5.52
C PHE A 40 1.95 -22.63 -4.08
N GLU A 41 0.79 -22.82 -3.45
CA GLU A 41 0.53 -22.38 -2.10
C GLU A 41 1.05 -23.40 -1.08
N LEU A 42 1.83 -22.94 -0.10
CA LEU A 42 2.33 -23.74 1.01
C LEU A 42 1.59 -23.36 2.29
N LYS A 43 1.04 -24.35 2.99
CA LYS A 43 0.30 -24.14 4.24
C LYS A 43 1.21 -24.00 5.46
N ASP A 44 2.35 -24.66 5.44
CA ASP A 44 3.26 -24.73 6.58
C ASP A 44 4.31 -23.60 6.52
N TYR A 45 3.97 -22.48 7.13
CA TYR A 45 4.88 -21.36 7.34
C TYR A 45 4.68 -20.77 8.74
N LYS A 46 5.72 -20.10 9.24
CA LYS A 46 5.71 -19.42 10.54
C LYS A 46 6.16 -17.98 10.37
N ILE A 47 5.32 -17.04 10.78
CA ILE A 47 5.74 -15.64 10.88
C ILE A 47 6.65 -15.51 12.10
N LEU A 48 7.87 -15.04 11.88
CA LEU A 48 8.88 -14.86 12.92
C LEU A 48 8.80 -13.47 13.54
N ASP A 49 8.68 -12.45 12.70
CA ASP A 49 8.72 -11.05 13.14
C ASP A 49 7.93 -10.15 12.17
N TYR A 50 7.49 -9.02 12.68
CA TYR A 50 6.82 -7.97 11.93
C TYR A 50 7.25 -6.60 12.45
N ASN A 51 8.05 -5.88 11.66
CA ASN A 51 8.61 -4.60 12.06
C ASN A 51 7.98 -3.46 11.26
N VAL A 52 7.53 -2.41 11.96
CA VAL A 52 6.88 -1.25 11.34
C VAL A 52 7.71 0.01 11.54
N TYR A 53 7.98 0.72 10.45
CA TYR A 53 8.77 1.95 10.47
C TYR A 53 8.14 3.06 9.64
N CYS A 54 8.48 4.29 9.99
CA CYS A 54 8.08 5.49 9.28
C CYS A 54 8.90 5.68 8.01
N SER A 55 8.27 6.17 6.96
CA SER A 55 8.96 6.47 5.72
C SER A 55 8.31 7.63 4.98
N SER A 56 9.16 8.47 4.42
CA SER A 56 8.77 9.58 3.55
C SER A 56 8.63 9.15 2.08
N LYS A 57 9.02 7.90 1.73
CA LYS A 57 8.96 7.37 0.34
C LYS A 57 7.57 7.59 -0.31
N PRO A 58 7.49 7.93 -1.61
CA PRO A 58 8.62 8.05 -2.54
C PRO A 58 9.43 9.34 -2.38
N TRP A 59 8.92 10.33 -1.65
CA TRP A 59 9.55 11.64 -1.51
C TRP A 59 10.55 11.67 -0.35
N ARG A 60 11.85 11.67 -0.65
CA ARG A 60 12.92 11.52 0.35
C ARG A 60 13.08 12.70 1.34
N ARG A 61 12.20 13.71 1.31
CA ARG A 61 12.26 14.92 2.15
C ARG A 61 10.86 15.30 2.63
N GLY A 62 10.79 15.89 3.82
CA GLY A 62 9.55 16.38 4.43
C GLY A 62 9.01 15.42 5.49
N MET A 63 7.69 15.47 5.72
CA MET A 63 7.01 14.61 6.69
C MET A 63 6.92 13.15 6.22
N ASP A 64 6.82 12.22 7.18
CA ASP A 64 6.58 10.81 6.90
C ASP A 64 5.22 10.59 6.26
N ARG A 65 5.20 9.99 5.08
CA ARG A 65 3.98 9.81 4.28
C ARG A 65 3.36 8.44 4.43
N ASN A 66 4.05 7.52 5.09
CA ASN A 66 3.54 6.18 5.33
C ASN A 66 4.24 5.51 6.52
N ALA A 67 3.52 4.54 7.09
CA ALA A 67 4.08 3.48 7.92
C ALA A 67 4.18 2.19 7.11
N ARG A 68 5.39 1.63 7.02
CA ARG A 68 5.71 0.42 6.25
C ARG A 68 5.99 -0.73 7.21
N GLY A 69 5.36 -1.87 6.97
CA GLY A 69 5.56 -3.10 7.70
C GLY A 69 6.34 -4.11 6.88
N ASP A 70 7.49 -4.51 7.38
CA ASP A 70 8.30 -5.60 6.83
C ASP A 70 8.01 -6.88 7.62
N ILE A 71 7.81 -7.99 6.92
CA ILE A 71 7.48 -9.28 7.53
C ILE A 71 8.63 -10.27 7.34
N LYS A 72 9.02 -10.92 8.44
CA LYS A 72 9.98 -12.02 8.42
C LYS A 72 9.27 -13.33 8.69
N TYR A 73 9.52 -14.33 7.85
CA TYR A 73 8.84 -15.62 7.95
C TYR A 73 9.78 -16.78 7.63
N GLN A 74 9.42 -17.94 8.16
CA GLN A 74 10.12 -19.20 8.01
C GLN A 74 9.19 -20.21 7.34
N TYR A 75 9.72 -21.03 6.43
CA TYR A 75 8.95 -22.08 5.76
C TYR A 75 9.82 -23.31 5.50
N ALA A 76 9.19 -24.47 5.41
CA ALA A 76 9.86 -25.71 5.04
C ALA A 76 9.54 -26.06 3.58
N TYR A 77 10.58 -26.38 2.81
CA TYR A 77 10.42 -26.88 1.45
C TYR A 77 11.51 -27.90 1.14
N ARG A 78 11.14 -29.05 0.54
CA ARG A 78 12.07 -30.17 0.23
C ARG A 78 12.97 -30.55 1.42
N ASN A 79 12.37 -30.72 2.60
CA ASN A 79 13.06 -31.05 3.87
C ASN A 79 14.13 -30.04 4.32
N THR A 80 14.08 -28.81 3.80
CA THR A 80 14.97 -27.72 4.19
C THR A 80 14.16 -26.54 4.68
N THR A 81 14.62 -25.91 5.76
CA THR A 81 13.95 -24.75 6.35
C THR A 81 14.62 -23.48 5.86
N TYR A 82 13.81 -22.57 5.33
CA TYR A 82 14.24 -21.29 4.80
C TYR A 82 13.69 -20.16 5.66
N THR A 83 14.41 -19.04 5.69
CA THR A 83 13.94 -17.79 6.30
C THR A 83 14.01 -16.71 5.25
N SER A 84 12.91 -15.98 5.08
CA SER A 84 12.79 -14.89 4.13
C SER A 84 12.23 -13.66 4.82
N GLU A 85 12.50 -12.51 4.23
CA GLU A 85 11.97 -11.22 4.65
C GLU A 85 11.32 -10.56 3.44
N GLU A 86 10.07 -10.15 3.58
CA GLU A 86 9.33 -9.40 2.58
C GLU A 86 9.15 -7.96 3.08
N LYS A 87 9.82 -7.04 2.38
CA LYS A 87 9.73 -5.61 2.64
C LYS A 87 8.46 -5.03 2.06
N ASP A 88 7.96 -3.98 2.69
CA ASP A 88 6.73 -3.29 2.27
C ASP A 88 5.51 -4.23 2.17
N PHE A 89 5.45 -5.29 3.01
CA PHE A 89 4.36 -6.27 3.01
C PHE A 89 3.00 -5.61 3.26
N LEU A 90 2.96 -4.66 4.20
CA LEU A 90 1.79 -3.85 4.48
C LEU A 90 2.21 -2.40 4.62
N VAL A 91 1.67 -1.53 3.77
CA VAL A 91 1.93 -0.09 3.80
C VAL A 91 0.63 0.64 4.13
N VAL A 92 0.69 1.53 5.11
CA VAL A 92 -0.39 2.47 5.45
C VAL A 92 0.06 3.85 5.03
N TYR A 93 -0.60 4.44 4.05
CA TYR A 93 -0.35 5.79 3.57
C TYR A 93 -1.13 6.81 4.40
N ARG A 94 -0.49 7.96 4.61
CA ARG A 94 -1.08 9.15 5.21
C ARG A 94 -2.26 9.62 4.34
N LEU A 95 -3.42 9.83 4.95
CA LEU A 95 -4.62 10.38 4.31
C LEU A 95 -4.70 11.89 4.49
N PHE A 96 -4.30 12.39 5.65
CA PHE A 96 -4.41 13.81 6.00
C PHE A 96 -3.07 14.39 6.39
N ILE A 97 -2.85 15.66 6.03
CA ILE A 97 -1.61 16.38 6.38
C ILE A 97 -1.37 16.38 7.90
N SER A 98 -2.44 16.39 8.71
CA SER A 98 -2.38 16.44 10.18
C SER A 98 -2.07 15.10 10.86
N GLU A 99 -2.18 13.96 10.17
CA GLU A 99 -1.86 12.65 10.78
C GLU A 99 -0.38 12.57 11.15
N ASN A 100 -0.05 11.93 12.27
CA ASN A 100 1.33 11.67 12.64
C ASN A 100 1.74 10.24 12.24
N CYS A 101 3.04 9.96 12.30
CA CYS A 101 3.52 8.64 11.90
C CYS A 101 3.24 7.54 12.92
N ASP A 102 3.22 7.88 14.21
CA ASP A 102 2.99 6.87 15.25
C ASP A 102 1.55 6.34 15.21
N GLU A 103 0.55 7.18 14.95
CA GLU A 103 -0.82 6.78 14.64
C GLU A 103 -0.88 5.82 13.43
N MET A 104 -0.11 6.12 12.37
CA MET A 104 -0.05 5.24 11.21
C MET A 104 0.60 3.89 11.52
N LYS A 105 1.63 3.86 12.40
CA LYS A 105 2.24 2.61 12.87
C LYS A 105 1.25 1.77 13.67
N ASP A 106 0.54 2.39 14.60
CA ASP A 106 -0.45 1.70 15.43
C ASP A 106 -1.56 1.09 14.56
N GLN A 107 -2.02 1.83 13.56
CA GLN A 107 -3.00 1.35 12.59
C GLN A 107 -2.44 0.21 11.73
N ASN A 108 -1.18 0.31 11.29
CA ASN A 108 -0.52 -0.73 10.52
C ASN A 108 -0.42 -2.04 11.34
N ILE A 109 0.01 -1.96 12.61
CA ILE A 109 0.06 -3.09 13.53
C ILE A 109 -1.34 -3.68 13.77
N SER A 110 -2.34 -2.82 13.98
CA SER A 110 -3.73 -3.24 14.18
C SER A 110 -4.26 -4.03 12.98
N ILE A 111 -4.06 -3.52 11.76
CA ILE A 111 -4.46 -4.20 10.52
C ILE A 111 -3.73 -5.54 10.37
N PHE A 112 -2.42 -5.57 10.65
CA PHE A 112 -1.65 -6.81 10.61
C PHE A 112 -2.18 -7.86 11.59
N ASN A 113 -2.47 -7.47 12.83
CA ASN A 113 -3.02 -8.34 13.85
C ASN A 113 -4.40 -8.90 13.46
N GLU A 114 -5.25 -8.07 12.84
CA GLU A 114 -6.54 -8.50 12.30
C GLU A 114 -6.38 -9.54 11.18
N ILE A 115 -5.50 -9.26 10.21
CA ILE A 115 -5.18 -10.17 9.09
C ILE A 115 -4.67 -11.51 9.62
N LYS A 116 -3.75 -11.48 10.59
CA LYS A 116 -3.18 -12.67 11.23
C LYS A 116 -4.25 -13.46 11.98
N LYS A 117 -5.09 -12.80 12.78
CA LYS A 117 -6.17 -13.44 13.54
C LYS A 117 -7.19 -14.15 12.63
N ASN A 118 -7.44 -13.59 11.45
CA ASN A 118 -8.40 -14.11 10.49
C ASN A 118 -7.81 -15.10 9.48
N ASN A 119 -6.53 -15.48 9.61
CA ASN A 119 -5.81 -16.35 8.66
C ASN A 119 -5.87 -15.84 7.20
N GLN A 120 -5.82 -14.52 7.00
CA GLN A 120 -5.94 -13.87 5.69
C GLN A 120 -4.57 -13.66 5.03
N ILE A 121 -3.68 -14.66 5.16
CA ILE A 121 -2.32 -14.63 4.62
C ILE A 121 -2.07 -15.95 3.90
N ASN A 122 -1.69 -15.87 2.63
CA ASN A 122 -1.33 -17.01 1.81
C ASN A 122 0.16 -16.93 1.47
N PHE A 123 0.83 -18.08 1.51
CA PHE A 123 2.25 -18.19 1.24
C PHE A 123 2.48 -18.97 -0.05
N PHE A 124 3.29 -18.42 -0.95
CA PHE A 124 3.58 -18.99 -2.26
C PHE A 124 5.07 -19.22 -2.44
N ILE A 125 5.41 -20.30 -3.13
CA ILE A 125 6.78 -20.62 -3.50
C ILE A 125 6.87 -20.91 -5.00
N SER A 126 7.95 -20.44 -5.61
CA SER A 126 8.33 -20.81 -6.97
C SER A 126 9.18 -22.09 -6.92
N PRO A 127 8.74 -23.19 -7.57
CA PRO A 127 9.53 -24.43 -7.64
C PRO A 127 10.88 -24.22 -8.33
N ASP A 128 10.94 -23.31 -9.31
CA ASP A 128 12.12 -23.13 -10.17
C ASP A 128 13.12 -22.14 -9.59
N THR A 129 12.64 -21.04 -9.00
CA THR A 129 13.52 -19.93 -8.59
C THR A 129 13.89 -19.93 -7.11
N LYS A 130 13.36 -20.88 -6.32
CA LYS A 130 13.45 -20.91 -4.85
C LYS A 130 13.00 -19.61 -4.17
N LYS A 131 12.29 -18.75 -4.90
CA LYS A 131 11.72 -17.50 -4.38
C LYS A 131 10.42 -17.81 -3.66
N SER A 132 10.17 -17.02 -2.63
CA SER A 132 8.97 -17.10 -1.82
C SER A 132 8.27 -15.75 -1.80
N LYS A 133 6.95 -15.77 -1.64
CA LYS A 133 6.14 -14.55 -1.51
C LYS A 133 4.99 -14.79 -0.57
N ILE A 134 4.73 -13.84 0.32
CA ILE A 134 3.60 -13.86 1.23
C ILE A 134 2.60 -12.77 0.84
N LEU A 135 1.33 -13.12 0.72
CA LEU A 135 0.29 -12.23 0.21
C LEU A 135 -0.88 -12.16 1.17
N ILE A 136 -1.41 -10.94 1.32
CA ILE A 136 -2.63 -10.69 2.08
C ILE A 136 -3.83 -11.07 1.20
N THR A 137 -4.77 -11.82 1.76
CA THR A 137 -6.02 -12.24 1.10
C THR A 137 -7.26 -11.61 1.69
N LYS A 138 -7.09 -10.60 2.58
CA LYS A 138 -8.18 -9.82 3.16
C LYS A 138 -9.10 -9.25 2.07
N GLU A 139 -10.39 -9.51 2.22
CA GLU A 139 -11.42 -8.99 1.33
C GLU A 139 -11.77 -7.54 1.66
N GLY A 140 -12.30 -6.83 0.67
CA GLY A 140 -12.63 -5.41 0.77
C GLY A 140 -11.58 -4.49 0.16
N LEU A 141 -11.85 -3.19 0.30
CA LEU A 141 -11.00 -2.11 -0.18
C LEU A 141 -10.36 -1.40 1.01
N SER A 142 -9.03 -1.34 1.01
CA SER A 142 -8.26 -0.49 1.91
C SER A 142 -7.56 0.58 1.07
N PHE A 143 -8.28 1.68 0.80
CA PHE A 143 -7.75 2.79 0.01
C PHE A 143 -6.44 3.32 0.59
N ARG A 144 -6.31 3.33 1.93
CA ARG A 144 -5.10 3.75 2.65
C ARG A 144 -3.86 2.94 2.32
N ASN A 145 -4.00 1.76 1.72
CA ASN A 145 -2.88 0.90 1.38
C ASN A 145 -2.47 1.07 -0.08
N SER A 146 -3.24 1.83 -0.85
CA SER A 146 -2.87 2.22 -2.21
C SER A 146 -1.91 3.40 -2.19
N TRP A 147 -0.81 3.26 -2.92
CA TRP A 147 0.14 4.35 -3.14
C TRP A 147 -0.48 5.58 -3.82
N MET A 148 -1.60 5.40 -4.50
CA MET A 148 -2.36 6.45 -5.18
C MET A 148 -2.91 7.50 -4.20
N ILE A 149 -3.07 7.15 -2.92
CA ILE A 149 -3.46 8.10 -1.87
C ILE A 149 -2.49 9.27 -1.74
N ASN A 150 -1.21 9.08 -2.10
CA ASN A 150 -0.27 10.19 -2.11
C ASN A 150 -0.74 11.36 -3.00
N LEU A 151 -1.52 11.09 -4.05
CA LEU A 151 -2.09 12.15 -4.90
C LEU A 151 -3.14 12.98 -4.14
N ILE A 152 -3.92 12.36 -3.26
CA ILE A 152 -4.90 13.06 -2.43
C ILE A 152 -4.20 14.03 -1.48
N LEU A 153 -3.07 13.61 -0.88
CA LEU A 153 -2.25 14.50 -0.05
C LEU A 153 -1.74 15.71 -0.82
N GLU A 154 -1.25 15.52 -2.06
CA GLU A 154 -0.79 16.64 -2.89
C GLU A 154 -1.93 17.60 -3.22
N ILE A 155 -3.12 17.08 -3.53
CA ILE A 155 -4.31 17.89 -3.78
C ILE A 155 -4.67 18.71 -2.53
N GLN A 156 -4.62 18.14 -1.33
CA GLN A 156 -4.85 18.87 -0.07
C GLN A 156 -3.84 20.03 0.10
N LEU A 157 -2.57 19.79 -0.18
CA LEU A 157 -1.53 20.82 -0.08
C LEU A 157 -1.78 21.97 -1.06
N ILE A 158 -2.13 21.66 -2.31
CA ILE A 158 -2.47 22.67 -3.33
C ILE A 158 -3.66 23.53 -2.86
N ILE A 159 -4.72 22.90 -2.33
CA ILE A 159 -5.90 23.61 -1.81
C ILE A 159 -5.50 24.55 -0.66
N LEU A 160 -4.67 24.10 0.27
CA LEU A 160 -4.20 24.94 1.38
C LEU A 160 -3.42 26.16 0.90
N VAL A 161 -2.53 25.99 -0.09
CA VAL A 161 -1.78 27.10 -0.69
C VAL A 161 -2.72 28.10 -1.36
N LEU A 162 -3.72 27.62 -2.11
CA LEU A 162 -4.71 28.49 -2.76
C LEU A 162 -5.52 29.28 -1.73
N ILE A 163 -5.96 28.65 -0.65
CA ILE A 163 -6.68 29.33 0.45
C ILE A 163 -5.78 30.41 1.07
N GLY A 164 -4.52 30.10 1.36
CA GLY A 164 -3.55 31.06 1.90
C GLY A 164 -3.35 32.27 0.98
N LEU A 165 -3.24 32.04 -0.34
CA LEU A 165 -3.12 33.11 -1.33
C LEU A 165 -4.38 33.98 -1.39
N ILE A 166 -5.57 33.39 -1.35
CA ILE A 166 -6.84 34.15 -1.34
C ILE A 166 -6.92 35.02 -0.08
N ILE A 167 -6.57 34.49 1.09
CA ILE A 167 -6.54 35.25 2.35
C ILE A 167 -5.53 36.39 2.26
N TYR A 168 -4.32 36.13 1.77
CA TYR A 168 -3.29 37.15 1.60
C TYR A 168 -3.76 38.29 0.68
N LEU A 169 -4.33 37.95 -0.48
CA LEU A 169 -4.84 38.94 -1.44
C LEU A 169 -6.01 39.75 -0.88
N THR A 170 -6.93 39.11 -0.15
CA THR A 170 -8.07 39.82 0.47
C THR A 170 -7.65 40.73 1.62
N VAL A 171 -6.65 40.36 2.41
CA VAL A 171 -6.12 41.19 3.49
C VAL A 171 -5.31 42.37 2.93
N THR A 172 -4.48 42.13 1.91
CA THR A 172 -3.65 43.18 1.29
C THR A 172 -4.47 44.13 0.40
N SER A 173 -5.52 43.67 -0.26
CA SER A 173 -6.44 44.51 -1.04
C SER A 173 -7.32 45.43 -0.18
N LYS A 174 -7.40 45.20 1.15
CA LYS A 174 -8.11 46.04 2.10
C LYS A 174 -7.22 47.12 2.75
N LYS A 175 -5.92 47.13 2.45
CA LYS A 175 -4.99 48.22 2.79
C LYS A 175 -4.80 49.13 1.58
#